data_AF-E4V5Q3-F1
#
_entry.id   AF-E4V5Q3-F1
#
_cell.length_a   1.000
_cell.length_b   1.000
_cell.length_c   1.000
_cell.angle_alpha   90.00
_cell.angle_beta   90.00
_cell.angle_gamma   90.00
#
_symmetry.space_group_name_H-M   'P 1'
#
loop_
_entity.id
_entity.type
_entity.pdbx_description
1 polymer ?
#
loop_
_entity_poly.entity_id
_entity_poly.type
_entity_poly.pdbx_seq_one_letter_code
_entity_poly.pdbx_strand_id
1 'polypeptide(L)'
;MAARTKKISIEVFNACSNIFQGHIRMIMEGKNPHVPFTFKSIQVPRGTKEHCPFTDLEEVRNSITLKFLGTPYGNITAHLFNDGTIKTSTMMHEENNRRREQEAMLLAEEKKFPQLNQTPSRTEAYNRKIAKIRNARDNTTWNIMKKQLEKHSAEEEYNLFLQAQAAQRAKAAKR
;
A
#
# COMPACT_ATOMS: atom_id res chain seq x y z
N MET A 1 -10.82 18.26 30.68
CA MET A 1 -9.89 17.47 29.85
C MET A 1 -9.59 16.16 30.57
N ALA A 2 -10.03 15.02 30.02
CA ALA A 2 -9.88 13.72 30.68
C ALA A 2 -9.01 12.80 29.81
N ALA A 3 -7.81 12.50 30.30
CA ALA A 3 -7.01 11.39 29.82
C ALA A 3 -7.84 10.10 29.96
N ARG A 4 -8.10 9.39 28.85
CA ARG A 4 -8.81 8.10 28.86
C ARG A 4 -7.98 7.06 28.12
N THR A 5 -6.91 6.64 28.77
CA THR A 5 -6.05 5.53 28.36
C THR A 5 -6.51 4.26 29.08
N LYS A 6 -6.92 3.21 28.34
CA LYS A 6 -6.88 1.74 28.63
C LYS A 6 -7.95 1.00 27.79
N LYS A 7 -7.72 -0.16 27.16
CA LYS A 7 -6.66 -1.19 27.24
C LYS A 7 -6.27 -1.64 25.82
N ILE A 8 -5.05 -1.33 25.38
CA ILE A 8 -4.32 -2.33 24.59
C ILE A 8 -3.86 -3.35 25.64
N SER A 9 -4.09 -4.66 25.43
CA SER A 9 -3.49 -5.65 26.32
C SER A 9 -1.98 -5.45 26.29
N ILE A 10 -1.36 -5.20 27.44
CA ILE A 10 0.08 -4.96 27.55
C ILE A 10 0.87 -6.10 26.88
N GLU A 11 0.37 -7.32 27.00
CA GLU A 11 0.95 -8.50 26.33
C GLU A 11 0.94 -8.39 24.81
N VAL A 12 -0.15 -7.90 24.22
CA VAL A 12 -0.29 -7.75 22.75
C VAL A 12 0.53 -6.57 22.24
N PHE A 13 0.62 -5.49 23.03
CA PHE A 13 1.50 -4.37 22.73
C PHE A 13 2.98 -4.79 22.76
N ASN A 14 3.40 -5.50 23.80
CA ASN A 14 4.77 -5.99 23.97
C ASN A 14 5.15 -7.05 22.92
N ALA A 15 4.18 -7.75 22.34
CA ALA A 15 4.39 -8.70 21.25
C ALA A 15 4.67 -8.02 19.89
N CYS A 16 4.40 -6.72 19.75
CA CYS A 16 4.77 -5.96 18.56
C CYS A 16 6.27 -5.63 18.58
N SER A 17 6.91 -5.50 17.41
CA SER A 17 8.29 -5.02 17.35
C SER A 17 8.41 -3.57 17.87
N ASN A 18 9.59 -3.18 18.34
CA ASN A 18 9.84 -1.86 18.94
C ASN A 18 9.42 -0.70 18.00
N ILE A 19 9.56 -0.91 16.68
CA ILE A 19 9.14 0.05 15.65
C ILE A 19 7.63 0.30 15.75
N PHE A 20 6.82 -0.76 15.74
CA PHE A 20 5.37 -0.64 15.85
C PHE A 20 4.92 -0.11 17.21
N GLN A 21 5.58 -0.51 18.30
CA GLN A 21 5.29 0.04 19.62
C GLN A 21 5.47 1.56 19.66
N GLY A 22 6.54 2.07 19.04
CA GLY A 22 6.79 3.50 18.89
C GLY A 22 5.68 4.21 18.11
N HIS A 23 5.31 3.67 16.94
CA HIS A 23 4.25 4.24 16.10
C HIS A 23 2.88 4.20 16.78
N ILE A 24 2.51 3.10 17.45
CA ILE A 24 1.26 3.01 18.22
C ILE A 24 1.24 4.07 19.31
N ARG A 25 2.35 4.29 20.02
CA ARG A 25 2.45 5.33 21.04
C ARG A 25 2.24 6.73 20.44
N MET A 26 2.88 7.03 19.30
CA MET A 26 2.65 8.30 18.59
C MET A 26 1.19 8.50 18.20
N ILE A 27 0.50 7.45 17.76
CA ILE A 27 -0.93 7.52 17.43
C ILE A 27 -1.75 7.80 18.69
N MET A 28 -1.52 7.08 19.78
CA MET A 28 -2.22 7.28 21.05
C MET A 28 -2.01 8.68 21.64
N GLU A 29 -0.84 9.28 21.41
CA GLU A 29 -0.51 10.66 21.80
C GLU A 29 -1.08 11.71 20.83
N GLY A 30 -1.73 11.32 19.74
CA GLY A 30 -2.24 12.24 18.72
C GLY A 30 -1.14 12.91 17.88
N LYS A 31 0.07 12.35 17.87
CA LYS A 31 1.26 12.91 17.17
C LYS A 31 1.54 12.27 15.81
N ASN A 32 0.82 11.21 15.44
CA ASN A 32 0.99 10.59 14.12
C ASN A 32 0.17 11.38 13.08
N PRO A 33 0.81 12.05 12.10
CA PRO A 33 0.12 12.88 11.11
C PRO A 33 -0.72 12.06 10.11
N HIS A 34 -0.53 10.74 10.06
CA HIS A 34 -1.21 9.87 9.11
C HIS A 34 -2.57 9.39 9.58
N VAL A 35 -3.01 9.74 10.80
CA VAL A 35 -4.35 9.39 11.30
C VAL A 35 -5.28 10.59 11.16
N PRO A 36 -6.05 10.71 10.06
CA PRO A 36 -6.82 11.92 9.75
C PRO A 36 -8.17 11.99 10.48
N PHE A 37 -8.46 11.04 11.37
CA PHE A 37 -9.76 10.89 12.02
C PHE A 37 -9.62 10.79 13.54
N THR A 38 -10.65 11.23 14.24
CA THR A 38 -10.74 11.09 15.69
C THR A 38 -11.15 9.67 16.08
N PHE A 39 -10.64 9.17 17.21
CA PHE A 39 -10.99 7.86 17.76
C PHE A 39 -10.93 7.92 19.30
N LYS A 40 -11.60 6.97 19.97
CA LYS A 40 -11.59 6.87 21.44
C LYS A 40 -10.49 5.96 21.96
N SER A 41 -10.20 4.87 21.25
CA SER A 41 -9.16 3.92 21.64
C SER A 41 -8.66 3.11 20.45
N ILE A 42 -7.51 2.47 20.65
CA ILE A 42 -6.91 1.54 19.70
C ILE A 42 -6.95 0.15 20.32
N GLN A 43 -7.24 -0.84 19.49
CA GLN A 43 -7.13 -2.25 19.81
C GLN A 43 -6.21 -2.92 18.80
N VAL A 44 -5.23 -3.67 19.29
CA VAL A 44 -4.44 -4.59 18.48
C VAL A 44 -5.13 -5.96 18.55
N PRO A 45 -5.64 -6.52 17.43
CA PRO A 45 -6.28 -7.83 17.44
C PRO A 45 -5.32 -8.94 17.91
N ARG A 46 -5.83 -9.93 18.66
CA ARG A 46 -5.03 -11.05 19.13
C ARG A 46 -4.46 -11.83 17.93
N GLY A 47 -3.19 -12.24 18.02
CA GLY A 47 -2.53 -12.97 16.95
C GLY A 47 -2.01 -12.09 15.81
N THR A 48 -2.17 -10.76 15.90
CA THR A 48 -1.53 -9.84 14.95
C THR A 48 -0.02 -9.98 15.04
N LYS A 49 0.59 -10.44 13.96
CA LYS A 49 2.05 -10.50 13.79
C LYS A 49 2.44 -9.51 12.71
N GLU A 50 3.67 -9.02 12.78
CA GLU A 50 4.28 -8.25 11.69
C GLU A 50 4.26 -9.09 10.41
N HIS A 51 3.67 -8.56 9.34
CA HIS A 51 3.57 -9.23 8.05
C HIS A 51 3.58 -8.20 6.92
N CYS A 52 4.15 -8.56 5.78
CA CYS A 52 3.82 -7.85 4.55
C CYS A 52 2.33 -8.09 4.22
N PRO A 53 1.57 -7.09 3.73
CA PRO A 53 0.21 -7.32 3.29
C PRO A 53 0.16 -8.38 2.18
N PHE A 54 -0.31 -9.58 2.51
CA PHE A 54 -0.47 -10.66 1.54
C PHE A 54 -1.48 -10.32 0.44
N THR A 55 -2.34 -9.34 0.71
CA THR A 55 -3.38 -8.85 -0.20
C THR A 55 -2.88 -7.79 -1.17
N ASP A 56 -1.67 -7.22 -0.97
CA ASP A 56 -1.10 -6.21 -1.87
C ASP A 56 0.29 -6.64 -2.34
N LEU A 57 0.36 -7.15 -3.56
CA LEU A 57 1.61 -7.58 -4.20
C LEU A 57 2.54 -6.40 -4.50
N GLU A 58 2.02 -5.17 -4.53
CA GLU A 58 2.80 -3.96 -4.77
C GLU A 58 3.32 -3.33 -3.45
N GLU A 59 3.04 -3.93 -2.29
CA GLU A 59 3.49 -3.42 -1.00
C GLU A 59 4.84 -4.02 -0.57
N VAL A 60 5.73 -3.16 -0.08
CA VAL A 60 7.07 -3.52 0.40
C VAL A 60 7.22 -3.36 1.91
N ARG A 61 6.28 -2.65 2.54
CA ARG A 61 6.25 -2.41 3.98
C ARG A 61 5.65 -3.59 4.71
N ASN A 62 6.24 -3.88 5.86
CA ASN A 62 5.58 -4.70 6.85
C ASN A 62 4.50 -3.88 7.56
N SER A 63 3.44 -4.55 7.96
CA SER A 63 2.32 -3.97 8.66
C SER A 63 1.85 -4.82 9.82
N ILE A 64 1.09 -4.19 10.71
CA ILE A 64 0.22 -4.83 11.68
C ILE A 64 -1.20 -4.30 11.53
N THR A 65 -2.19 -5.10 11.87
CA THR A 65 -3.58 -4.66 11.90
C THR A 65 -3.88 -3.91 13.20
N LEU A 66 -4.48 -2.73 13.08
CA LEU A 66 -5.05 -1.96 14.18
C LEU A 66 -6.56 -1.81 13.99
N LYS A 67 -7.30 -1.80 15.10
CA LYS A 67 -8.70 -1.39 15.15
C LYS A 67 -8.82 -0.08 15.93
N PHE A 68 -9.28 0.96 15.27
CA PHE A 68 -9.64 2.23 15.87
C PHE A 68 -11.10 2.16 16.31
N LEU A 69 -11.34 2.33 17.61
CA LEU A 69 -12.66 2.22 18.22
C LEU A 69 -13.28 3.59 18.47
N GLY A 70 -14.59 3.69 18.31
CA GLY A 70 -15.34 4.91 18.60
C GLY A 70 -14.99 6.07 17.68
N THR A 71 -14.70 5.79 16.42
CA THR A 71 -14.61 6.83 15.38
C THR A 71 -16.03 7.31 14.99
N PRO A 72 -16.18 8.47 14.33
CA PRO A 72 -17.49 8.97 13.90
C PRO A 72 -18.27 8.00 12.99
N TYR A 73 -17.57 7.12 12.27
CA TYR A 73 -18.14 6.19 11.29
C TYR A 73 -18.17 4.74 11.79
N GLY A 74 -18.04 4.52 13.10
CA GLY A 74 -17.94 3.20 13.70
C GLY A 74 -16.49 2.76 13.91
N ASN A 75 -16.25 1.46 13.98
CA ASN A 75 -14.89 0.94 14.20
C ASN A 75 -14.14 0.87 12.87
N ILE A 76 -12.95 1.45 12.79
CA ILE A 76 -12.11 1.43 11.59
C ILE A 76 -11.00 0.40 11.75
N THR A 77 -10.87 -0.51 10.78
CA THR A 77 -9.72 -1.41 10.69
C THR A 77 -8.70 -0.83 9.72
N ALA A 78 -7.43 -0.81 10.13
CA ALA A 78 -6.35 -0.27 9.33
C ALA A 78 -5.06 -1.09 9.48
N HIS A 79 -4.22 -1.04 8.46
CA HIS A 79 -2.85 -1.50 8.50
C HIS A 79 -1.97 -0.32 8.93
N LEU A 80 -1.27 -0.48 10.05
CA LEU A 80 -0.16 0.39 10.43
C LEU A 80 1.11 -0.20 9.83
N PHE A 81 1.85 0.60 9.07
CA PHE A 81 3.11 0.20 8.45
C PHE A 81 4.32 0.55 9.32
N ASN A 82 5.44 -0.13 9.07
CA ASN A 82 6.69 0.09 9.80
C ASN A 82 7.33 1.47 9.58
N ASP A 83 6.87 2.24 8.59
CA ASP A 83 7.21 3.65 8.38
C ASP A 83 6.28 4.63 9.14
N GLY A 84 5.26 4.12 9.85
CA GLY A 84 4.31 4.90 10.62
C GLY A 84 3.07 5.36 9.85
N THR A 85 3.04 5.14 8.54
CA THR A 85 1.86 5.41 7.72
C THR A 85 0.74 4.41 8.01
N ILE A 86 -0.50 4.79 7.73
CA ILE A 86 -1.66 3.89 7.84
C ILE A 86 -2.41 3.78 6.52
N LYS A 87 -2.96 2.60 6.24
CA LYS A 87 -4.00 2.41 5.22
C LYS A 87 -5.21 1.77 5.88
N THR A 88 -6.38 2.38 5.74
CA THR A 88 -7.64 1.73 6.15
C THR A 88 -8.00 0.64 5.15
N SER A 89 -8.85 -0.31 5.55
CA SER A 89 -9.38 -1.32 4.61
C SER A 89 -10.06 -0.66 3.41
N THR A 90 -10.76 0.47 3.61
CA THR A 90 -11.38 1.26 2.53
C THR A 90 -10.34 1.76 1.53
N MET A 91 -9.25 2.38 2.00
CA MET A 91 -8.18 2.88 1.12
C MET A 91 -7.54 1.75 0.30
N MET A 92 -7.37 0.57 0.90
CA MET A 92 -6.84 -0.60 0.18
C MET A 92 -7.81 -1.10 -0.89
N HIS A 93 -9.12 -1.09 -0.63
CA HIS A 93 -10.13 -1.44 -1.63
C HIS A 93 -10.18 -0.42 -2.77
N GLU A 94 -10.14 0.87 -2.48
CA GLU A 94 -10.10 1.94 -3.48
C GLU A 94 -8.87 1.83 -4.37
N GLU A 95 -7.69 1.57 -3.77
CA GLU A 95 -6.46 1.33 -4.52
C GLU A 95 -6.56 0.12 -5.46
N ASN A 96 -7.13 -0.99 -4.99
CA ASN A 96 -7.35 -2.17 -5.83
C ASN A 96 -8.35 -1.91 -6.97
N ASN A 97 -9.42 -1.16 -6.71
CA ASN A 97 -10.41 -0.80 -7.73
C ASN A 97 -9.77 0.10 -8.80
N ARG A 98 -9.02 1.13 -8.40
CA ARG A 98 -8.28 2.00 -9.31
C ARG A 98 -7.31 1.22 -10.21
N ARG A 99 -6.58 0.23 -9.66
CA ARG A 99 -5.68 -0.63 -10.46
C ARG A 99 -6.45 -1.45 -11.49
N ARG A 100 -7.62 -2.00 -11.14
CA ARG A 100 -8.49 -2.74 -12.07
C ARG A 100 -9.05 -1.85 -13.18
N GLU A 101 -9.50 -0.65 -12.83
CA GLU A 101 -10.00 0.34 -13.78
C GLU A 101 -8.90 0.76 -14.77
N GLN A 102 -7.68 1.01 -14.27
CA GLN A 102 -6.53 1.33 -15.11
C GLN A 102 -6.20 0.20 -16.09
N GLU A 103 -6.20 -1.07 -15.62
CA GLU A 103 -5.97 -2.22 -16.49
C GLU A 103 -7.04 -2.34 -17.58
N ALA A 104 -8.32 -2.19 -17.21
CA ALA A 104 -9.43 -2.21 -18.16
C ALA A 104 -9.32 -1.08 -19.19
N MET A 105 -8.93 0.12 -18.76
CA MET A 105 -8.70 1.26 -19.64
C MET A 105 -7.57 0.97 -20.63
N LEU A 106 -6.42 0.48 -20.15
CA LEU A 106 -5.28 0.13 -21.02
C LEU A 106 -5.65 -0.92 -22.05
N LEU A 107 -6.36 -1.98 -21.65
CA LEU A 107 -6.86 -3.00 -22.57
C LEU A 107 -7.83 -2.42 -23.61
N ALA A 108 -8.73 -1.52 -23.21
CA ALA A 108 -9.65 -0.87 -24.13
C ALA A 108 -8.92 0.04 -25.13
N GLU A 109 -7.86 0.73 -24.70
CA GLU A 109 -7.01 1.53 -25.59
C GLU A 109 -6.22 0.67 -26.57
N GLU A 110 -5.63 -0.43 -26.08
CA GLU A 110 -4.86 -1.38 -26.90
C GLU A 110 -5.74 -2.03 -27.98
N LYS A 111 -6.98 -2.41 -27.64
CA LYS A 111 -7.95 -2.99 -28.58
C LYS A 111 -8.31 -2.09 -29.75
N LYS A 112 -8.15 -0.76 -29.62
CA LYS A 112 -8.36 0.19 -30.73
C LYS A 112 -7.25 0.11 -31.79
N PHE A 113 -6.10 -0.47 -31.46
CA PHE A 113 -4.92 -0.55 -32.33
C PHE A 113 -4.34 -1.98 -32.35
N PRO A 114 -5.12 -3.00 -32.81
CA PRO A 114 -4.70 -4.40 -32.76
C PRO A 114 -3.38 -4.67 -33.51
N GLN A 115 -3.09 -3.89 -34.56
CA GLN A 115 -1.85 -3.97 -35.34
C GLN A 115 -0.59 -3.65 -34.54
N LEU A 116 -0.70 -2.95 -33.40
CA LEU A 116 0.44 -2.65 -32.54
C LEU A 116 0.78 -3.79 -31.56
N ASN A 117 -0.13 -4.75 -31.36
CA ASN A 117 0.05 -5.92 -30.49
C ASN A 117 0.70 -5.59 -29.12
N GLN A 118 0.17 -4.57 -28.44
CA GLN A 118 0.81 -3.98 -27.26
C GLN A 118 0.62 -4.79 -25.96
N THR A 119 -0.49 -5.53 -25.83
CA THR A 119 -0.87 -6.23 -24.60
C THR A 119 0.19 -7.22 -24.08
N PRO A 120 0.81 -8.09 -24.91
CA PRO A 120 1.88 -8.98 -24.43
C PRO A 120 3.07 -8.21 -23.85
N SER A 121 3.58 -7.20 -24.57
CA SER A 121 4.72 -6.40 -24.13
C SER A 121 4.44 -5.61 -22.85
N ARG A 122 3.20 -5.11 -22.67
CA ARG A 122 2.75 -4.47 -21.44
C ARG A 122 2.67 -5.44 -20.27
N THR A 123 2.18 -6.65 -20.52
CA THR A 123 2.09 -7.71 -19.51
C THR A 123 3.48 -8.10 -19.00
N GLU A 124 4.45 -8.23 -19.90
CA GLU A 124 5.85 -8.46 -19.54
C GLU A 124 6.45 -7.29 -18.75
N ALA A 125 6.17 -6.04 -19.15
CA ALA A 125 6.62 -4.86 -18.42
C ALA A 125 6.05 -4.79 -17.01
N TYR A 126 4.76 -5.12 -16.85
CA TYR A 126 4.12 -5.22 -15.54
C TYR A 126 4.75 -6.32 -14.68
N ASN A 127 5.01 -7.50 -15.26
CA ASN A 127 5.69 -8.60 -14.55
C ASN A 127 7.10 -8.22 -14.10
N ARG A 128 7.85 -7.46 -14.90
CA ARG A 128 9.16 -6.91 -14.49
C ARG A 128 9.02 -5.94 -13.31
N LYS A 129 8.02 -5.05 -13.32
CA LYS A 129 7.71 -4.16 -12.19
C LYS A 129 7.47 -4.95 -10.91
N ILE A 130 6.57 -5.94 -10.96
CA ILE A 130 6.22 -6.77 -9.81
C ILE A 130 7.42 -7.57 -9.31
N ALA A 131 8.26 -8.10 -10.20
CA ALA A 131 9.49 -8.81 -9.83
C ALA A 131 10.46 -7.89 -9.05
N LYS A 132 10.64 -6.64 -9.49
CA LYS A 132 11.47 -5.66 -8.77
C LYS A 132 10.92 -5.34 -7.38
N ILE A 133 9.61 -5.09 -7.28
CA ILE A 133 8.94 -4.84 -6.00
C ILE A 133 9.10 -6.03 -5.05
N ARG A 134 8.89 -7.25 -5.56
CA ARG A 134 9.08 -8.48 -4.78
C ARG A 134 10.51 -8.62 -4.29
N ASN A 135 11.50 -8.39 -5.15
CA ASN A 135 12.91 -8.45 -4.76
C ASN A 135 13.24 -7.43 -3.65
N ALA A 136 12.72 -6.20 -3.76
CA ALA A 136 12.89 -5.18 -2.73
C ALA A 136 12.23 -5.58 -1.40
N ARG A 137 11.01 -6.13 -1.46
CA ARG A 137 10.28 -6.64 -0.29
C ARG A 137 11.05 -7.75 0.43
N ASP A 138 11.47 -8.76 -0.33
CA ASP A 138 12.08 -9.99 0.20
C ASP A 138 13.54 -9.75 0.65
N ASN A 139 14.15 -8.62 0.29
CA ASN A 139 15.49 -8.24 0.73
C ASN A 139 15.51 -7.85 2.23
N THR A 140 16.22 -8.62 3.05
CA THR A 140 16.29 -8.42 4.50
C THR A 140 17.38 -7.43 4.95
N THR A 141 18.32 -7.07 4.09
CA THR A 141 19.42 -6.14 4.42
C THR A 141 19.05 -4.68 4.17
N TRP A 142 18.00 -4.43 3.41
CA TRP A 142 17.53 -3.08 3.09
C TRP A 142 16.59 -2.51 4.16
N ASN A 143 16.84 -1.26 4.55
CA ASN A 143 15.90 -0.49 5.35
C ASN A 143 14.65 -0.13 4.53
N ILE A 144 13.58 0.30 5.22
CA ILE A 144 12.30 0.53 4.55
C ILE A 144 12.36 1.67 3.51
N MET A 145 13.17 2.70 3.75
CA MET A 145 13.34 3.81 2.81
C MET A 145 13.91 3.31 1.47
N LYS A 146 14.93 2.46 1.52
CA LYS A 146 15.51 1.85 0.32
C LYS A 146 14.48 0.98 -0.40
N LYS A 147 13.69 0.17 0.31
CA LYS A 147 12.63 -0.63 -0.32
C LYS A 147 11.58 0.23 -1.02
N GLN A 148 11.18 1.34 -0.41
CA GLN A 148 10.24 2.30 -1.00
C GLN A 148 10.82 2.98 -2.25
N LEU A 149 12.09 3.36 -2.23
CA LEU A 149 12.78 3.93 -3.40
C LEU A 149 12.79 2.94 -4.58
N GLU A 150 13.06 1.66 -4.31
CA GLU A 150 13.08 0.62 -5.34
C GLU A 150 11.69 0.32 -5.90
N LYS A 151 10.66 0.34 -5.04
CA LYS A 151 9.26 0.30 -5.47
C LYS A 151 8.95 1.47 -6.41
N HIS A 152 9.29 2.70 -6.01
CA HIS A 152 9.03 3.90 -6.78
C HIS A 152 9.72 3.86 -8.15
N SER A 153 11.00 3.47 -8.17
CA SER A 153 11.77 3.27 -9.42
C SER A 153 11.10 2.25 -10.35
N ALA A 154 10.64 1.10 -9.83
CA ALA A 154 9.93 0.11 -10.62
C ALA A 154 8.60 0.63 -11.19
N GLU A 155 7.87 1.43 -10.42
CA GLU A 155 6.63 2.09 -10.87
C GLU A 155 6.90 3.14 -11.97
N GLU A 156 7.95 3.94 -11.81
CA GLU A 156 8.36 4.95 -12.80
C GLU A 156 8.77 4.32 -14.14
N GLU A 157 9.58 3.26 -14.11
CA GLU A 157 9.95 2.51 -15.32
C GLU A 157 8.74 1.96 -16.07
N TYR A 158 7.76 1.41 -15.34
CA TYR A 158 6.52 0.92 -15.93
C TYR A 158 5.68 2.07 -16.51
N ASN A 159 5.60 3.21 -15.82
CA ASN A 159 4.87 4.37 -16.32
C ASN A 159 5.51 4.95 -17.59
N LEU A 160 6.84 5.01 -17.66
CA LEU A 160 7.57 5.40 -18.88
C LEU A 160 7.27 4.45 -20.04
N PHE A 161 7.20 3.14 -19.78
CA PHE A 161 6.80 2.16 -20.77
C PHE A 161 5.36 2.40 -21.28
N LEU A 162 4.41 2.68 -20.37
CA LEU A 162 3.03 2.99 -20.75
C LEU A 162 2.93 4.27 -21.60
N GLN A 163 3.70 5.31 -21.26
CA GLN A 163 3.77 6.55 -22.04
C GLN A 163 4.30 6.31 -23.45
N ALA A 164 5.34 5.47 -23.59
CA ALA A 164 5.88 5.10 -24.90
C ALA A 164 4.83 4.35 -25.75
N GLN A 165 4.08 3.42 -25.16
CA GLN A 165 2.98 2.74 -25.86
C GLN A 165 1.85 3.72 -26.27
N ALA A 166 1.48 4.64 -25.38
CA ALA A 166 0.48 5.67 -25.68
C ALA A 166 0.93 6.58 -26.86
N ALA A 167 2.22 6.94 -26.91
CA ALA A 167 2.78 7.70 -28.02
C ALA A 167 2.73 6.93 -29.35
N GLN A 168 2.93 5.61 -29.33
CA GLN A 168 2.77 4.76 -30.53
C GLN A 168 1.30 4.74 -31.01
N ARG A 169 0.34 4.61 -30.08
CA ARG A 169 -1.10 4.69 -30.40
C ARG A 169 -1.46 6.06 -31.00
N ALA A 170 -0.96 7.15 -30.42
CA ALA A 170 -1.19 8.49 -30.93
C ALA A 170 -0.61 8.70 -32.36
N LYS A 171 0.52 8.06 -32.68
CA LYS A 171 1.07 8.06 -34.04
C LYS A 171 0.22 7.23 -35.01
N ALA A 172 -0.26 6.07 -34.57
CA ALA A 172 -1.12 5.20 -35.37
C ALA A 172 -2.49 5.85 -35.66
N ALA A 173 -3.04 6.63 -34.74
CA ALA A 173 -4.32 7.35 -34.92
C ALA A 173 -4.27 8.51 -35.92
N LYS A 174 -3.07 9.00 -36.28
CA LYS A 174 -2.86 10.07 -37.26
C LYS A 174 -2.64 9.54 -38.69
N ARG A 175 -2.59 8.23 -38.86
CA ARG A 175 -2.47 7.55 -40.15
C ARG A 175 -3.85 7.06 -40.58
#